data_AF-X0WVJ5-F1
#
_entry.id   AF-X0WVJ5-F1
#
_cell.length_a   1.000
_cell.length_b   1.000
_cell.length_c   1.000
_cell.angle_alpha   90.00
_cell.angle_beta   90.00
_cell.angle_gamma   90.00
#
_symmetry.space_group_name_H-M   'P 1'
#
loop_
_entity.id
_entity.type
_entity.pdbx_description
1 polymer ?
#
loop_
_entity_poly.entity_id
_entity_poly.type
_entity_poly.pdbx_seq_one_letter_code
_entity_poly.pdbx_strand_id
1 'polypeptide(L)'
;PSLDVIIRYKDALADLFCEYPDDIIVVIPYDFAIGYQPPGRGPQINPVEVMMRDARWIDEWGITWGHAEGGVAGTPVDYPLKDWGRLDDYLATRMPDPRAPGRLDSILPAVEKHGETKYVLGVTHLMLFERLHALRGMQELLADFYLNEAELRRLLSALEGYHLEHARYWAEIGVDGVFFTDDWGTQTSMIISPAMWRDFFKPHYIAIFDEIHRLGMDVHFHSCGNVTRIVGDLIETGIDVLDPIQPGAMDLEEIVKEFGG
;
A
#
# COMPACT_ATOMS: atom_id res chain seq x y z
N PRO A 1 -16.85 10.00 5.08
CA PRO A 1 -17.51 10.65 6.25
C PRO A 1 -18.62 9.76 6.83
N SER A 2 -18.65 9.54 8.15
CA SER A 2 -19.72 8.76 8.78
C SER A 2 -21.05 9.52 8.70
N LEU A 3 -22.16 8.81 8.43
CA LEU A 3 -23.50 9.41 8.29
C LEU A 3 -23.88 10.28 9.50
N ASP A 4 -23.40 9.92 10.68
CA ASP A 4 -23.67 10.60 11.95
C ASP A 4 -23.11 12.02 12.00
N VAL A 5 -21.96 12.27 11.36
CA VAL A 5 -21.34 13.61 11.30
C VAL A 5 -22.18 14.53 10.42
N ILE A 6 -22.66 14.02 9.27
CA ILE A 6 -23.51 14.77 8.34
C ILE A 6 -24.85 15.14 9.00
N ILE A 7 -25.46 14.20 9.73
CA ILE A 7 -26.72 14.45 10.46
C ILE A 7 -26.52 15.47 11.59
N ARG A 8 -25.37 15.44 12.25
CA ARG A 8 -25.05 16.33 13.38
C ARG A 8 -24.80 17.78 12.94
N TYR A 9 -24.06 17.98 11.87
CA TYR A 9 -23.60 19.31 11.44
C TYR A 9 -24.40 19.91 10.26
N LYS A 10 -25.21 19.10 9.57
CA LYS A 10 -26.20 19.51 8.54
C LYS A 10 -25.65 20.58 7.58
N ASP A 11 -26.33 21.72 7.54
CA ASP A 11 -26.08 22.83 6.63
C ASP A 11 -24.67 23.39 6.79
N ALA A 12 -24.13 23.45 8.01
CA ALA A 12 -22.77 23.95 8.24
C ALA A 12 -21.69 23.06 7.59
N LEU A 13 -21.92 21.74 7.55
CA LEU A 13 -21.01 20.82 6.87
C LEU A 13 -21.23 20.85 5.34
N ALA A 14 -22.47 21.04 4.89
CA ALA A 14 -22.77 21.21 3.48
C ALA A 14 -22.13 22.50 2.93
N ASP A 15 -22.23 23.61 3.66
CA ASP A 15 -21.58 24.88 3.36
C ASP A 15 -20.06 24.70 3.28
N LEU A 16 -19.47 23.95 4.22
CA LEU A 16 -18.04 23.64 4.20
C LEU A 16 -17.63 22.84 2.96
N PHE A 17 -18.40 21.83 2.54
CA PHE A 17 -18.13 21.07 1.31
C PHE A 17 -18.35 21.88 0.03
N CYS A 18 -19.21 22.90 0.08
CA CYS A 18 -19.36 23.85 -1.02
C CYS A 18 -18.21 24.86 -1.08
N GLU A 19 -17.70 25.28 0.07
CA GLU A 19 -16.57 26.21 0.19
C GLU A 19 -15.23 25.53 -0.12
N TYR A 20 -15.07 24.27 0.29
CA TYR A 20 -13.89 23.43 0.08
C TYR A 20 -14.31 22.12 -0.60
N PRO A 21 -14.54 22.13 -1.93
CA PRO A 21 -14.86 20.91 -2.65
C PRO A 21 -13.71 19.90 -2.57
N ASP A 22 -14.00 18.62 -2.80
CA ASP A 22 -12.96 17.59 -2.83
C ASP A 22 -11.99 17.87 -3.99
N ASP A 23 -10.83 18.43 -3.65
CA ASP A 23 -9.76 18.77 -4.59
C ASP A 23 -8.89 17.56 -4.93
N ILE A 24 -9.07 16.43 -4.22
CA ILE A 24 -8.35 15.18 -4.44
C ILE A 24 -9.31 14.13 -5.01
N ILE A 25 -8.89 13.45 -6.07
CA ILE A 25 -9.50 12.17 -6.48
C ILE A 25 -8.54 11.03 -6.18
N VAL A 26 -9.05 10.02 -5.48
CA VAL A 26 -8.29 8.81 -5.20
C VAL A 26 -8.66 7.75 -6.24
N VAL A 27 -7.65 7.25 -6.96
CA VAL A 27 -7.84 6.25 -8.01
C VAL A 27 -7.19 4.93 -7.62
N ILE A 28 -8.00 3.88 -7.56
CA ILE A 28 -7.58 2.53 -7.16
C ILE A 28 -7.78 1.63 -8.39
N PRO A 29 -6.71 1.12 -9.01
CA PRO A 29 -6.83 0.36 -10.26
C PRO A 29 -7.46 -1.03 -10.05
N TYR A 30 -7.24 -1.61 -8.87
CA TYR A 30 -7.78 -2.91 -8.45
C TYR A 30 -7.70 -3.05 -6.92
N ASP A 31 -8.55 -3.91 -6.36
CA ASP A 31 -8.51 -4.28 -4.94
C ASP A 31 -7.22 -5.06 -4.62
N PHE A 32 -6.60 -4.78 -3.47
CA PHE A 32 -5.32 -5.37 -3.08
C PHE A 32 -5.37 -6.88 -2.88
N ALA A 33 -6.51 -7.43 -2.44
CA ALA A 33 -6.67 -8.86 -2.23
C ALA A 33 -6.93 -9.60 -3.55
N ILE A 34 -7.29 -8.88 -4.62
CA ILE A 34 -7.56 -9.45 -5.94
C ILE A 34 -6.34 -9.29 -6.85
N GLY A 35 -5.64 -8.16 -6.75
CA GLY A 35 -4.54 -7.79 -7.62
C GLY A 35 -4.98 -7.48 -9.05
N TYR A 36 -4.01 -7.16 -9.90
CA TYR A 36 -4.29 -6.98 -11.32
C TYR A 36 -4.62 -8.33 -11.98
N GLN A 37 -5.61 -8.34 -12.87
CA GLN A 37 -6.04 -9.53 -13.59
C GLN A 37 -5.67 -9.43 -15.07
N PRO A 38 -4.47 -9.85 -15.48
CA PRO A 38 -4.04 -9.73 -16.87
C PRO A 38 -4.95 -10.54 -17.80
N PRO A 39 -5.30 -10.01 -18.99
CA PRO A 39 -6.12 -10.71 -19.95
C PRO A 39 -5.58 -12.10 -20.29
N GLY A 40 -6.44 -13.12 -20.28
CA GLY A 40 -6.08 -14.48 -20.64
C GLY A 40 -5.36 -15.30 -19.55
N ARG A 41 -5.11 -14.74 -18.36
CA ARG A 41 -4.55 -15.48 -17.22
C ARG A 41 -5.66 -16.03 -16.32
N GLY A 42 -5.96 -17.32 -16.46
CA GLY A 42 -6.87 -18.05 -15.56
C GLY A 42 -8.32 -17.54 -15.56
N PRO A 43 -9.18 -18.10 -14.68
CA PRO A 43 -10.51 -17.56 -14.46
C PRO A 43 -10.41 -16.18 -13.80
N GLN A 44 -11.15 -15.21 -14.33
CA GLN A 44 -11.23 -13.88 -13.74
C GLN A 44 -11.94 -13.96 -12.38
N ILE A 45 -11.32 -13.38 -11.37
CA ILE A 45 -11.86 -13.21 -10.02
C ILE A 45 -12.95 -12.15 -10.10
N ASN A 46 -14.17 -12.51 -9.70
CA ASN A 46 -15.26 -11.56 -9.58
C ASN A 46 -15.18 -10.86 -8.21
N PRO A 47 -14.88 -9.55 -8.13
CA PRO A 47 -14.72 -8.86 -6.85
C PRO A 47 -15.95 -8.92 -5.96
N VAL A 48 -17.14 -8.79 -6.54
CA VAL A 48 -18.39 -8.83 -5.79
C VAL A 48 -18.63 -10.22 -5.20
N GLU A 49 -18.28 -11.27 -5.94
CA GLU A 49 -18.46 -12.63 -5.45
C GLU A 49 -17.53 -12.96 -4.29
N VAL A 50 -16.23 -12.68 -4.46
CA VAL A 50 -15.22 -13.06 -3.47
C VAL A 50 -15.30 -12.21 -2.19
N MET A 51 -15.81 -10.99 -2.28
CA MET A 51 -15.93 -10.09 -1.12
C MET A 51 -17.27 -10.22 -0.38
N MET A 52 -18.26 -10.92 -0.94
CA MET A 52 -19.61 -11.03 -0.31
C MET A 52 -19.94 -12.44 0.15
N ARG A 53 -19.08 -13.43 -0.12
CA ARG A 53 -19.30 -14.84 0.20
C ARG A 53 -18.09 -15.44 0.87
N ASP A 54 -18.26 -16.65 1.41
CA ASP A 54 -17.12 -17.51 1.73
C ASP A 54 -16.44 -17.93 0.42
N ALA A 55 -15.21 -17.47 0.21
CA ALA A 55 -14.49 -17.66 -1.05
C ALA A 55 -12.98 -17.77 -0.83
N ARG A 56 -12.32 -18.47 -1.75
CA ARG A 56 -10.86 -18.58 -1.86
C ARG A 56 -10.42 -18.39 -3.30
N TRP A 57 -9.36 -17.61 -3.50
CA TRP A 57 -8.81 -17.31 -4.82
C TRP A 57 -7.31 -17.08 -4.74
N ILE A 58 -6.64 -17.04 -5.89
CA ILE A 58 -5.21 -16.80 -6.00
C ILE A 58 -4.99 -15.55 -6.85
N ASP A 59 -4.24 -14.59 -6.33
CA ASP A 59 -3.92 -13.34 -7.05
C ASP A 59 -2.75 -13.52 -8.04
N GLU A 60 -2.35 -12.43 -8.70
CA GLU A 60 -1.24 -12.44 -9.66
C GLU A 60 0.14 -12.76 -9.02
N TRP A 61 0.29 -12.50 -7.72
CA TRP A 61 1.49 -12.74 -6.92
C TRP A 61 1.61 -14.19 -6.42
N GLY A 62 0.54 -14.98 -6.61
CA GLY A 62 0.44 -16.37 -6.17
C GLY A 62 -0.02 -16.53 -4.73
N ILE A 63 -0.53 -15.46 -4.11
CA ILE A 63 -1.05 -15.47 -2.75
C ILE A 63 -2.45 -16.07 -2.78
N THR A 64 -2.73 -17.03 -1.90
CA THR A 64 -4.09 -17.53 -1.75
C THR A 64 -4.81 -16.67 -0.72
N TRP A 65 -5.84 -15.99 -1.17
CA TRP A 65 -6.71 -15.16 -0.34
C TRP A 65 -7.95 -15.94 0.06
N GLY A 66 -8.48 -15.61 1.23
CA GLY A 66 -9.74 -16.11 1.72
C GLY A 66 -10.58 -14.96 2.30
N HIS A 67 -11.87 -15.01 2.07
CA HIS A 67 -12.84 -14.12 2.71
C HIS A 67 -13.92 -14.99 3.33
N ALA A 68 -14.20 -14.80 4.62
CA ALA A 68 -15.27 -15.51 5.30
C ALA A 68 -16.62 -14.80 5.06
N GLU A 69 -17.73 -15.55 5.05
CA GLU A 69 -19.06 -14.93 4.95
C GLU A 69 -19.30 -13.91 6.08
N GLY A 70 -19.64 -12.67 5.73
CA GLY A 70 -19.77 -11.57 6.69
C GLY A 70 -18.43 -10.99 7.20
N GLY A 71 -17.31 -11.38 6.58
CA GLY A 71 -15.99 -10.80 6.80
C GLY A 71 -15.89 -9.34 6.33
N VAL A 72 -14.81 -8.68 6.75
CA VAL A 72 -14.56 -7.26 6.43
C VAL A 72 -13.71 -7.11 5.16
N ALA A 73 -12.72 -7.99 4.97
CA ALA A 73 -11.80 -7.95 3.83
C ALA A 73 -11.16 -9.32 3.57
N GLY A 74 -10.60 -9.50 2.38
CA GLY A 74 -9.78 -10.67 2.07
C GLY A 74 -8.54 -10.74 2.97
N THR A 75 -8.19 -11.94 3.43
CA THR A 75 -6.98 -12.20 4.22
C THR A 75 -6.15 -13.30 3.56
N PRO A 76 -4.81 -13.22 3.57
CA PRO A 76 -3.98 -14.32 3.09
C PRO A 76 -4.18 -15.60 3.92
N VAL A 77 -4.47 -16.71 3.26
CA VAL A 77 -4.69 -18.03 3.88
C VAL A 77 -3.69 -19.10 3.41
N ASP A 78 -2.95 -18.85 2.32
CA ASP A 78 -1.77 -19.63 1.93
C ASP A 78 -0.77 -18.76 1.15
N TYR A 79 0.51 -19.14 1.23
CA TYR A 79 1.64 -18.30 0.85
C TYR A 79 2.48 -18.98 -0.26
N PRO A 80 2.89 -18.25 -1.32
CA PRO A 80 3.67 -18.84 -2.42
C PRO A 80 5.11 -19.19 -2.04
N LEU A 81 5.73 -18.44 -1.13
CA LEU A 81 7.12 -18.66 -0.69
C LEU A 81 7.14 -19.40 0.65
N LYS A 82 7.03 -20.73 0.61
CA LYS A 82 7.12 -21.59 1.81
C LYS A 82 8.55 -21.99 2.18
N ASP A 83 9.46 -21.89 1.23
CA ASP A 83 10.86 -22.31 1.34
C ASP A 83 11.73 -21.36 0.51
N TRP A 84 12.80 -20.85 1.12
CA TRP A 84 13.77 -19.98 0.48
C TRP A 84 14.55 -20.64 -0.65
N GLY A 85 14.65 -21.98 -0.66
CA GLY A 85 15.19 -22.74 -1.80
C GLY A 85 14.45 -22.51 -3.12
N ARG A 86 13.26 -21.88 -3.08
CA ARG A 86 12.44 -21.54 -4.26
C ARG A 86 12.51 -20.07 -4.66
N LEU A 87 13.29 -19.24 -3.96
CA LEU A 87 13.34 -17.81 -4.19
C LEU A 87 13.76 -17.48 -5.63
N ASP A 88 14.80 -18.14 -6.15
CA ASP A 88 15.32 -17.88 -7.50
C ASP A 88 14.25 -18.15 -8.58
N ASP A 89 13.53 -19.27 -8.47
CA ASP A 89 12.42 -19.63 -9.36
C ASP A 89 11.27 -18.62 -9.26
N TYR A 90 10.94 -18.19 -8.03
CA TYR A 90 9.89 -17.20 -7.79
C TYR A 90 10.23 -15.85 -8.43
N LEU A 91 11.44 -15.33 -8.18
CA LEU A 91 11.90 -14.06 -8.73
C LEU A 91 11.95 -14.09 -10.27
N ALA A 92 12.33 -15.22 -10.86
CA ALA A 92 12.45 -15.34 -12.31
C ALA A 92 11.10 -15.56 -13.04
N THR A 93 10.11 -16.19 -12.40
CA THR A 93 8.93 -16.70 -13.12
C THR A 93 7.57 -16.30 -12.54
N ARG A 94 7.53 -15.79 -11.30
CA ARG A 94 6.27 -15.54 -10.58
C ARG A 94 6.02 -14.08 -10.23
N MET A 95 7.08 -13.28 -10.09
CA MET A 95 6.96 -11.84 -9.87
C MET A 95 6.07 -11.20 -10.95
N PRO A 96 5.01 -10.47 -10.58
CA PRO A 96 4.20 -9.75 -11.54
C PRO A 96 5.00 -8.66 -12.26
N ASP A 97 4.61 -8.40 -13.50
CA ASP A 97 5.16 -7.30 -14.27
C ASP A 97 4.53 -5.97 -13.81
N PRO A 98 5.29 -5.02 -13.25
CA PRO A 98 4.77 -3.72 -12.82
C PRO A 98 4.21 -2.89 -13.98
N ARG A 99 4.61 -3.21 -15.22
CA ARG A 99 4.16 -2.55 -16.45
C ARG A 99 3.27 -3.44 -17.31
N ALA A 100 2.67 -4.48 -16.71
CA ALA A 100 1.76 -5.38 -17.41
C ALA A 100 0.71 -4.57 -18.21
N PRO A 101 0.52 -4.84 -19.52
CA PRO A 101 -0.40 -4.08 -20.35
C PRO A 101 -1.80 -4.09 -19.76
N GLY A 102 -2.36 -2.90 -19.51
CA GLY A 102 -3.69 -2.73 -18.96
C GLY A 102 -3.77 -2.64 -17.45
N ARG A 103 -2.65 -2.68 -16.71
CA ARG A 103 -2.62 -2.62 -15.24
C ARG A 103 -3.33 -1.38 -14.69
N LEU A 104 -3.17 -0.23 -15.35
CA LEU A 104 -3.72 1.05 -14.93
C LEU A 104 -4.90 1.53 -15.80
N ASP A 105 -5.37 0.75 -16.77
CA ASP A 105 -6.39 1.18 -17.73
C ASP A 105 -7.73 1.52 -17.07
N SER A 106 -8.07 0.85 -15.96
CA SER A 106 -9.33 1.04 -15.25
C SER A 106 -9.50 2.45 -14.68
N ILE A 107 -8.39 3.18 -14.45
CA ILE A 107 -8.41 4.51 -13.85
C ILE A 107 -8.19 5.64 -14.85
N LEU A 108 -7.75 5.34 -16.08
CA LEU A 108 -7.52 6.36 -17.12
C LEU A 108 -8.72 7.29 -17.34
N PRO A 109 -9.99 6.81 -17.41
CA PRO A 109 -11.12 7.72 -17.60
C PRO A 109 -11.30 8.73 -16.45
N ALA A 110 -10.92 8.38 -15.23
CA ALA A 110 -10.97 9.29 -14.09
C ALA A 110 -9.86 10.35 -14.18
N VAL A 111 -8.65 9.93 -14.56
CA VAL A 111 -7.51 10.82 -14.75
C VAL A 111 -7.79 11.81 -15.89
N GLU A 112 -8.23 11.33 -17.06
CA GLU A 112 -8.58 12.18 -18.21
C GLU A 112 -9.66 13.22 -17.88
N LYS A 113 -10.65 12.82 -17.08
CA LYS A 113 -11.78 13.71 -16.75
C LYS A 113 -11.44 14.75 -15.70
N HIS A 114 -10.52 14.47 -14.78
CA HIS A 114 -10.33 15.26 -13.57
C HIS A 114 -8.93 15.83 -13.39
N GLY A 115 -7.90 15.26 -14.01
CA GLY A 115 -6.49 15.59 -13.76
C GLY A 115 -6.07 17.02 -14.13
N GLU A 116 -6.84 17.74 -14.97
CA GLU A 116 -6.58 19.17 -15.22
C GLU A 116 -7.08 20.09 -14.08
N THR A 117 -7.96 19.59 -13.22
CA THR A 117 -8.71 20.42 -12.24
C THR A 117 -8.60 19.94 -10.81
N LYS A 118 -8.08 18.73 -10.59
CA LYS A 118 -8.01 18.07 -9.29
C LYS A 118 -6.68 17.34 -9.15
N TYR A 119 -6.24 17.23 -7.91
CA TYR A 119 -5.10 16.42 -7.53
C TYR A 119 -5.46 14.93 -7.62
N VAL A 120 -4.72 14.16 -8.42
CA VAL A 120 -4.96 12.74 -8.65
C VAL A 120 -4.00 11.90 -7.83
N LEU A 121 -4.55 11.20 -6.84
CA LEU A 121 -3.79 10.32 -5.96
C LEU A 121 -4.01 8.86 -6.35
N GLY A 122 -2.99 8.22 -6.94
CA GLY A 122 -3.00 6.80 -7.25
C GLY A 122 -2.76 5.95 -6.00
N VAL A 123 -3.37 4.77 -5.89
CA VAL A 123 -3.17 3.90 -4.72
C VAL A 123 -2.41 2.63 -5.09
N THR A 124 -1.32 2.38 -4.37
CA THR A 124 -0.53 1.13 -4.43
C THR A 124 -0.52 0.47 -3.06
N HIS A 125 -1.31 -0.60 -2.92
CA HIS A 125 -1.37 -1.38 -1.68
C HIS A 125 -0.26 -2.44 -1.58
N LEU A 126 0.02 -2.85 -0.34
CA LEU A 126 0.98 -3.88 0.02
C LEU A 126 2.36 -3.57 -0.56
N MET A 127 3.01 -2.55 0.00
CA MET A 127 4.28 -2.03 -0.53
C MET A 127 5.45 -2.98 -0.29
N LEU A 128 6.10 -2.96 0.87
CA LEU A 128 7.26 -3.80 1.18
C LEU A 128 6.93 -4.83 2.27
N PHE A 129 6.72 -4.41 3.51
CA PHE A 129 6.53 -5.35 4.62
C PHE A 129 5.21 -6.10 4.54
N GLU A 130 4.13 -5.40 4.19
CA GLU A 130 2.84 -5.98 3.87
C GLU A 130 2.93 -7.05 2.78
N ARG A 131 3.67 -6.73 1.71
CA ARG A 131 3.93 -7.66 0.62
C ARG A 131 4.70 -8.88 1.08
N LEU A 132 5.77 -8.67 1.84
CA LEU A 132 6.60 -9.74 2.36
C LEU A 132 5.78 -10.73 3.19
N HIS A 133 4.97 -10.25 4.13
CA HIS A 133 4.20 -11.16 4.97
C HIS A 133 3.03 -11.80 4.21
N ALA A 134 2.52 -11.18 3.14
CA ALA A 134 1.55 -11.79 2.24
C ALA A 134 2.19 -12.87 1.35
N LEU A 135 3.49 -12.78 1.04
CA LEU A 135 4.22 -13.78 0.25
C LEU A 135 4.79 -14.94 1.07
N ARG A 136 5.23 -14.66 2.30
CA ARG A 136 5.99 -15.58 3.17
C ARG A 136 5.20 -16.09 4.37
N GLY A 137 4.16 -15.34 4.78
CA GLY A 137 3.47 -15.51 6.05
C GLY A 137 4.15 -14.76 7.18
N MET A 138 3.35 -14.13 8.06
CA MET A 138 3.83 -13.24 9.11
C MET A 138 4.82 -13.91 10.09
N GLN A 139 4.48 -15.09 10.61
CA GLN A 139 5.30 -15.78 11.60
C GLN A 139 6.68 -16.16 11.03
N GLU A 140 6.67 -16.71 9.82
CA GLU A 140 7.87 -17.10 9.10
C GLU A 140 8.74 -15.89 8.78
N LEU A 141 8.14 -14.81 8.25
CA LEU A 141 8.83 -13.56 7.96
C LEU A 141 9.52 -12.98 9.20
N LEU A 142 8.82 -12.95 10.34
CA LEU A 142 9.39 -12.42 11.58
C LEU A 142 10.59 -13.23 12.06
N ALA A 143 10.60 -14.55 11.84
CA ALA A 143 11.77 -15.39 12.10
C ALA A 143 12.89 -15.19 11.07
N ASP A 144 12.53 -14.98 9.80
CA ASP A 144 13.47 -14.83 8.68
C ASP A 144 14.38 -13.61 8.83
N PHE A 145 13.97 -12.54 9.52
CA PHE A 145 14.86 -11.42 9.85
C PHE A 145 16.16 -11.84 10.56
N TYR A 146 16.16 -12.99 11.25
CA TYR A 146 17.34 -13.52 11.94
C TYR A 146 17.90 -14.78 11.27
N LEU A 147 17.04 -15.58 10.64
CA LEU A 147 17.42 -16.89 10.11
C LEU A 147 17.80 -16.86 8.62
N ASN A 148 17.22 -15.95 7.84
CA ASN A 148 17.30 -15.93 6.37
C ASN A 148 17.42 -14.49 5.83
N GLU A 149 18.27 -13.69 6.47
CA GLU A 149 18.44 -12.27 6.15
C GLU A 149 18.85 -12.03 4.68
N ALA A 150 19.73 -12.87 4.14
CA ALA A 150 20.24 -12.69 2.78
C ALA A 150 19.12 -12.85 1.74
N GLU A 151 18.27 -13.86 1.91
CA GLU A 151 17.14 -14.13 1.03
C GLU A 151 16.04 -13.08 1.18
N LEU A 152 15.80 -12.61 2.41
CA LEU A 152 14.87 -11.52 2.67
C LEU A 152 15.30 -10.22 1.97
N ARG A 153 16.58 -9.84 2.07
CA ARG A 153 17.13 -8.66 1.39
C ARG A 153 17.06 -8.77 -0.14
N ARG A 154 17.24 -9.98 -0.69
CA ARG A 154 17.06 -10.23 -2.13
C ARG A 154 15.62 -10.04 -2.56
N LEU A 155 14.65 -10.52 -1.79
CA LEU A 155 13.23 -10.32 -2.06
C LEU A 155 12.84 -8.84 -1.94
N LEU A 156 13.31 -8.13 -0.91
CA LEU A 156 13.11 -6.69 -0.75
C LEU A 156 13.64 -5.89 -1.95
N SER A 157 14.86 -6.20 -2.42
CA SER A 157 15.44 -5.54 -3.60
C SER A 157 14.60 -5.79 -4.87
N ALA A 158 14.02 -6.97 -5.02
CA ALA A 158 13.11 -7.24 -6.14
C ALA A 158 11.79 -6.46 -6.04
N LEU A 159 11.25 -6.31 -4.82
CA LEU A 159 10.07 -5.47 -4.56
C LEU A 159 10.36 -3.98 -4.78
N GLU A 160 11.54 -3.50 -4.40
CA GLU A 160 11.99 -2.14 -4.72
C GLU A 160 11.98 -1.92 -6.23
N GLY A 161 12.60 -2.83 -7.00
CA GLY A 161 12.61 -2.75 -8.46
C GLY A 161 11.20 -2.74 -9.08
N TYR A 162 10.28 -3.53 -8.52
CA TYR A 162 8.87 -3.50 -8.92
C TYR A 162 8.25 -2.11 -8.70
N HIS A 163 8.41 -1.52 -7.52
CA HIS A 163 7.80 -0.23 -7.17
C HIS A 163 8.42 0.94 -7.94
N LEU A 164 9.72 0.91 -8.24
CA LEU A 164 10.36 1.90 -9.09
C LEU A 164 9.73 1.93 -10.49
N GLU A 165 9.53 0.78 -11.12
CA GLU A 165 8.91 0.71 -12.45
C GLU A 165 7.41 1.02 -12.42
N HIS A 166 6.71 0.65 -11.34
CA HIS A 166 5.30 0.98 -11.15
C HIS A 166 5.11 2.50 -10.95
N ALA A 167 6.00 3.16 -10.20
CA ALA A 167 6.02 4.61 -10.05
C ALA A 167 6.22 5.32 -11.39
N ARG A 168 7.13 4.84 -12.25
CA ARG A 168 7.27 5.36 -13.62
C ARG A 168 5.97 5.23 -14.42
N TYR A 169 5.25 4.12 -14.27
CA TYR A 169 3.98 3.93 -14.98
C TYR A 169 2.87 4.86 -14.46
N TRP A 170 2.79 5.07 -13.14
CA TRP A 170 1.91 6.09 -12.55
C TRP A 170 2.20 7.49 -13.11
N ALA A 171 3.47 7.88 -13.19
CA ALA A 171 3.84 9.19 -13.73
C ALA A 171 3.46 9.36 -15.21
N GLU A 172 3.60 8.30 -16.02
CA GLU A 172 3.26 8.34 -17.45
C GLU A 172 1.78 8.62 -17.73
N ILE A 173 0.90 8.22 -16.80
CA ILE A 173 -0.54 8.44 -16.95
C ILE A 173 -1.01 9.74 -16.27
N GLY A 174 -0.09 10.52 -15.67
CA GLY A 174 -0.37 11.85 -15.16
C GLY A 174 -1.10 11.88 -13.81
N VAL A 175 -0.71 11.03 -12.86
CA VAL A 175 -1.11 11.23 -11.45
C VAL A 175 -0.18 12.22 -10.76
N ASP A 176 -0.69 12.93 -9.75
CA ASP A 176 0.05 13.93 -8.98
C ASP A 176 0.76 13.32 -7.76
N GLY A 177 0.29 12.17 -7.27
CA GLY A 177 0.90 11.50 -6.14
C GLY A 177 0.54 10.02 -6.07
N VAL A 178 1.26 9.29 -5.22
CA VAL A 178 0.99 7.88 -4.93
C VAL A 178 0.81 7.66 -3.43
N PHE A 179 -0.32 7.05 -3.08
CA PHE A 179 -0.64 6.55 -1.76
C PHE A 179 -0.17 5.10 -1.63
N PHE A 180 0.71 4.84 -0.66
CA PHE A 180 1.20 3.51 -0.33
C PHE A 180 0.61 3.03 0.99
N THR A 181 0.32 1.73 1.10
CA THR A 181 0.14 1.09 2.40
C THR A 181 1.37 0.26 2.76
N ASP A 182 1.82 0.40 4.00
CA ASP A 182 2.76 -0.52 4.62
C ASP A 182 2.66 -0.45 6.15
N ASP A 183 1.84 -1.31 6.73
CA ASP A 183 1.50 -1.25 8.15
C ASP A 183 2.65 -1.73 9.06
N TRP A 184 3.13 -0.80 9.91
CA TRP A 184 4.25 -1.03 10.83
C TRP A 184 3.86 -1.05 12.30
N GLY A 185 2.67 -0.58 12.64
CA GLY A 185 2.24 -0.39 14.02
C GLY A 185 1.30 -1.47 14.54
N THR A 186 1.36 -1.67 15.85
CA THR A 186 0.34 -2.29 16.68
C THR A 186 -0.39 -1.20 17.47
N GLN A 187 -1.32 -1.55 18.36
CA GLN A 187 -2.00 -0.55 19.19
C GLN A 187 -1.04 0.30 20.05
N THR A 188 0.11 -0.26 20.46
CA THR A 188 1.00 0.37 21.46
C THR A 188 2.44 0.54 21.02
N SER A 189 2.87 -0.09 19.93
CA SER A 189 4.27 -0.09 19.49
C SER A 189 4.42 -0.57 18.03
N MET A 190 5.62 -0.52 17.47
CA MET A 190 5.90 -1.12 16.16
C MET A 190 5.91 -2.66 16.19
N ILE A 191 5.66 -3.29 15.05
CA ILE A 191 5.71 -4.75 14.83
C ILE A 191 7.15 -5.28 14.92
N ILE A 192 8.11 -4.54 14.35
CA ILE A 192 9.55 -4.79 14.49
C ILE A 192 10.22 -3.60 15.19
N SER A 193 11.44 -3.79 15.70
CA SER A 193 12.15 -2.68 16.34
C SER A 193 12.46 -1.56 15.34
N PRO A 194 12.47 -0.28 15.76
CA PRO A 194 12.89 0.84 14.89
C PRO A 194 14.29 0.65 14.29
N ALA A 195 15.21 -0.01 15.02
CA ALA A 195 16.54 -0.31 14.51
C ALA A 195 16.50 -1.29 13.33
N MET A 196 15.68 -2.34 13.41
CA MET A 196 15.48 -3.27 12.30
C MET A 196 14.79 -2.59 11.12
N TRP A 197 13.79 -1.74 11.38
CA TRP A 197 13.12 -0.97 10.33
C TRP A 197 14.11 -0.09 9.55
N ARG A 198 14.98 0.63 10.27
CA ARG A 198 16.02 1.49 9.67
C ARG A 198 17.02 0.70 8.84
N ASP A 199 17.37 -0.51 9.25
CA ASP A 199 18.36 -1.35 8.58
C ASP A 199 17.79 -2.09 7.36
N PHE A 200 16.58 -2.61 7.47
CA PHE A 200 15.98 -3.42 6.41
C PHE A 200 15.15 -2.62 5.41
N PHE A 201 14.47 -1.54 5.82
CA PHE A 201 13.40 -0.94 5.00
C PHE A 201 13.68 0.50 4.61
N LYS A 202 14.20 1.33 5.52
CA LYS A 202 14.47 2.76 5.25
C LYS A 202 15.25 3.00 3.94
N PRO A 203 16.29 2.24 3.59
CA PRO A 203 17.01 2.45 2.33
C PRO A 203 16.13 2.23 1.08
N HIS A 204 15.24 1.24 1.12
CA HIS A 204 14.32 0.96 0.02
C HIS A 204 13.26 2.05 -0.12
N TYR A 205 12.72 2.56 0.99
CA TYR A 205 11.78 3.69 0.95
C TYR A 205 12.42 4.93 0.36
N ILE A 206 13.64 5.31 0.80
CA ILE A 206 14.38 6.44 0.22
C ILE A 206 14.54 6.26 -1.29
N ALA A 207 15.00 5.09 -1.74
CA ALA A 207 15.20 4.84 -3.18
C ALA A 207 13.92 5.00 -4.00
N ILE A 208 12.79 4.51 -3.49
CA ILE A 208 11.49 4.58 -4.17
C ILE A 208 10.91 6.00 -4.13
N PHE A 209 10.94 6.66 -2.98
CA PHE A 209 10.35 7.98 -2.79
C PHE A 209 11.16 9.07 -3.51
N ASP A 210 12.49 9.00 -3.49
CA ASP A 210 13.35 9.87 -4.30
C ASP A 210 13.01 9.78 -5.79
N GLU A 211 12.72 8.58 -6.30
CA GLU A 211 12.33 8.39 -7.69
C GLU A 211 10.94 8.97 -7.98
N ILE A 212 9.98 8.82 -7.06
CA ILE A 212 8.63 9.40 -7.17
C ILE A 212 8.71 10.92 -7.23
N HIS A 213 9.47 11.55 -6.34
CA HIS A 213 9.72 12.99 -6.38
C HIS A 213 10.45 13.42 -7.66
N ARG A 214 11.41 12.64 -8.15
CA ARG A 214 12.10 12.90 -9.43
C ARG A 214 11.14 12.87 -10.63
N LEU A 215 10.05 12.10 -10.52
CA LEU A 215 8.97 12.04 -11.50
C LEU A 215 7.94 13.17 -11.33
N GLY A 216 8.10 14.02 -10.31
CA GLY A 216 7.24 15.17 -10.05
C GLY A 216 5.93 14.82 -9.33
N MET A 217 5.92 13.70 -8.59
CA MET A 217 4.77 13.24 -7.83
C MET A 217 5.05 13.27 -6.32
N ASP A 218 4.01 13.38 -5.49
CA ASP A 218 4.13 13.31 -4.02
C ASP A 218 3.90 11.88 -3.49
N VAL A 219 4.35 11.62 -2.25
CA VAL A 219 4.23 10.35 -1.54
C VAL A 219 3.30 10.50 -0.34
N HIS A 220 2.16 9.81 -0.39
CA HIS A 220 1.30 9.61 0.77
C HIS A 220 1.59 8.21 1.35
N PHE A 221 1.98 8.14 2.61
CA PHE A 221 2.37 6.89 3.25
C PHE A 221 1.41 6.50 4.36
N HIS A 222 0.76 5.36 4.18
CA HIS A 222 -0.16 4.79 5.14
C HIS A 222 0.49 3.72 6.01
N SER A 223 0.30 3.84 7.32
CA SER A 223 0.59 2.77 8.27
C SER A 223 -0.39 2.79 9.44
N CYS A 224 -1.08 1.67 9.66
CA CYS A 224 -1.83 1.44 10.89
C CYS A 224 -0.92 1.35 12.14
N GLY A 225 -1.54 1.58 13.29
CA GLY A 225 -0.98 1.44 14.63
C GLY A 225 -0.05 2.58 15.05
N ASN A 226 0.76 2.33 16.08
CA ASN A 226 1.68 3.31 16.65
C ASN A 226 3.06 3.22 15.97
N VAL A 227 3.32 4.17 15.07
CA VAL A 227 4.61 4.37 14.39
C VAL A 227 5.38 5.59 14.90
N THR A 228 4.97 6.18 16.03
CA THR A 228 5.57 7.41 16.61
C THR A 228 7.10 7.36 16.67
N ARG A 229 7.66 6.17 16.96
CA ARG A 229 9.12 5.94 17.08
C ARG A 229 9.93 6.11 15.79
N ILE A 230 9.26 6.14 14.63
CA ILE A 230 9.88 6.29 13.31
C ILE A 230 9.30 7.44 12.50
N VAL A 231 8.44 8.31 13.06
CA VAL A 231 7.86 9.44 12.30
C VAL A 231 8.95 10.34 11.73
N GLY A 232 9.97 10.69 12.54
CA GLY A 232 11.13 11.44 12.04
C GLY A 232 11.90 10.69 10.94
N ASP A 233 12.03 9.36 11.05
CA ASP A 233 12.67 8.56 10.00
C ASP A 233 11.84 8.51 8.71
N LEU A 234 10.52 8.46 8.81
CA LEU A 234 9.61 8.49 7.67
C LEU A 234 9.69 9.84 6.95
N ILE A 235 9.72 10.96 7.68
CA ILE A 235 9.98 12.28 7.11
C ILE A 235 11.32 12.30 6.37
N GLU A 236 12.38 11.72 6.95
CA GLU A 236 13.69 11.59 6.31
C GLU A 236 13.67 10.71 5.04
N THR A 237 12.69 9.82 4.88
CA THR A 237 12.53 9.05 3.64
C THR A 237 11.90 9.85 2.50
N GLY A 238 11.34 11.03 2.78
CA GLY A 238 10.67 11.87 1.79
C GLY A 238 9.18 11.57 1.64
N ILE A 239 8.48 11.16 2.70
CA ILE A 239 7.01 11.18 2.64
C ILE A 239 6.50 12.63 2.68
N ASP A 240 5.46 12.93 1.92
CA ASP A 240 4.77 14.23 1.94
C ASP A 240 3.58 14.21 2.90
N VAL A 241 2.95 13.03 3.06
CA VAL A 241 1.82 12.82 3.98
C VAL A 241 1.99 11.52 4.76
N LEU A 242 1.85 11.59 6.08
CA LEU A 242 1.67 10.41 6.93
C LEU A 242 0.17 10.19 7.20
N ASP A 243 -0.33 9.01 6.82
CA ASP A 243 -1.72 8.61 7.04
C ASP A 243 -1.82 7.32 7.87
N PRO A 244 -2.78 7.21 8.80
CA PRO A 244 -3.29 8.31 9.61
C PRO A 244 -2.29 8.65 10.73
N ILE A 245 -2.52 9.76 11.42
CA ILE A 245 -2.13 9.84 12.84
C ILE A 245 -3.18 9.05 13.62
N GLN A 246 -2.97 7.73 13.78
CA GLN A 246 -4.04 6.81 14.17
C GLN A 246 -4.64 7.13 15.56
N PRO A 247 -5.93 7.49 15.64
CA PRO A 247 -6.58 7.76 16.91
C PRO A 247 -6.51 6.57 17.87
N GLY A 248 -6.13 6.83 19.11
CA GLY A 248 -6.02 5.81 20.17
C GLY A 248 -4.73 4.98 20.13
N ALA A 249 -3.93 5.07 19.06
CA ALA A 249 -2.61 4.46 18.99
C ALA A 249 -1.49 5.52 19.05
N MET A 250 -1.71 6.70 18.45
CA MET A 250 -0.78 7.84 18.41
C MET A 250 -1.38 9.07 19.09
N ASP A 251 -0.51 9.93 19.62
CA ASP A 251 -0.88 11.22 20.21
C ASP A 251 -0.69 12.35 19.18
N LEU A 252 -1.80 12.93 18.71
CA LEU A 252 -1.75 13.99 17.70
C LEU A 252 -1.06 15.26 18.21
N GLU A 253 -1.24 15.63 19.49
CA GLU A 253 -0.63 16.84 20.04
C GLU A 253 0.90 16.67 20.14
N GLU A 254 1.36 15.48 20.55
CA GLU A 254 2.78 15.13 20.56
C GLU A 254 3.37 15.18 19.15
N ILE A 255 2.72 14.54 18.17
CA ILE A 255 3.19 14.54 16.78
C ILE A 255 3.25 15.95 16.20
N VAL A 256 2.21 16.77 16.37
CA VAL A 256 2.21 18.16 15.87
C VAL A 256 3.29 18.99 16.56
N LYS A 257 3.52 18.79 17.86
CA LYS A 257 4.57 19.51 18.60
C LYS A 257 5.98 19.14 18.13
N GLU A 258 6.22 17.87 17.83
CA GLU A 258 7.54 17.38 17.43
C GLU A 258 7.82 17.55 15.93
N PHE A 259 6.79 17.44 15.09
CA PHE A 259 6.94 17.32 13.63
C PHE A 259 6.02 18.25 12.81
N GLY A 260 5.15 19.06 13.44
CA GLY A 260 4.23 19.96 12.75
C GLY A 260 4.92 21.24 12.26
N GLY A 261 5.52 21.18 11.07
CA GLY A 261 6.15 22.29 10.34
C GLY A 261 6.26 21.98 8.86
#